data_AF-A0A954BW51-F1
#
_entry.id   AF-A0A954BW51-F1
#
_cell.length_a   1.000
_cell.length_b   1.000
_cell.length_c   1.000
_cell.angle_alpha   90.00
_cell.angle_beta   90.00
_cell.angle_gamma   90.00
#
_symmetry.space_group_name_H-M   'P 1'
#
loop_
_entity.id
_entity.type
_entity.pdbx_description
1 polymer ?
#
loop_
_entity_poly.entity_id
_entity_poly.type
_entity_poly.pdbx_seq_one_letter_code
_entity_poly.pdbx_strand_id
1 'polypeptide(L)'
;MTERLILSLSYALPGAVVGALALQAAVSLSALYTGLKIKAAEQQQDVPPLAALYFRNTVRVLFVTAVGYMGLAAADAIVFMTAPATVWSRVLGYGSGMLLLVCGFALLVQSSVDRHLKLLPPKSRIAHLVAGLVGVLTATGGMMLVTWKGGIWWP
;
A
#
# COMPACT_ATOMS: atom_id res chain seq x y z
N MET A 1 0.37 -25.60 -15.71
CA MET A 1 -0.66 -24.87 -14.94
C MET A 1 -0.14 -24.44 -13.56
N THR A 2 0.60 -25.31 -12.87
CA THR A 2 1.18 -25.13 -11.53
C THR A 2 2.11 -23.93 -11.39
N GLU A 3 3.04 -23.70 -12.33
CA GLU A 3 4.00 -22.58 -12.26
C GLU A 3 3.35 -21.20 -12.34
N ARG A 4 2.30 -21.05 -13.17
CA ARG A 4 1.56 -19.78 -13.27
C ARG A 4 0.80 -19.45 -11.99
N LEU A 5 0.27 -20.48 -11.32
CA LEU A 5 -0.43 -20.32 -10.04
C LEU A 5 0.54 -19.89 -8.93
N ILE A 6 1.71 -20.55 -8.85
CA ILE A 6 2.77 -20.25 -7.88
C ILE A 6 3.33 -18.83 -8.09
N LEU A 7 3.53 -18.42 -9.35
CA LEU A 7 3.91 -17.06 -9.70
C LEU A 7 2.82 -16.06 -9.29
N SER A 8 1.53 -16.31 -9.53
CA SER A 8 0.48 -15.38 -9.09
C SER A 8 0.42 -15.24 -7.56
N LEU A 9 0.54 -16.36 -6.83
CA LEU A 9 0.49 -16.39 -5.37
C LEU A 9 1.68 -15.67 -4.72
N SER A 10 2.86 -15.75 -5.33
CA SER A 10 4.07 -15.12 -4.80
C SER A 10 4.07 -13.59 -4.88
N TYR A 11 3.22 -12.98 -5.72
CA TYR A 11 3.04 -11.52 -5.76
C TYR A 11 1.73 -11.05 -5.11
N ALA A 12 0.66 -11.84 -5.24
CA ALA A 12 -0.65 -11.47 -4.70
C ALA A 12 -0.68 -11.50 -3.16
N LEU A 13 -0.09 -12.52 -2.53
CA LEU A 13 -0.10 -12.65 -1.06
C LEU A 13 0.70 -11.52 -0.37
N PRO A 14 1.97 -11.24 -0.74
CA PRO A 14 2.69 -10.13 -0.13
C PRO A 14 2.00 -8.78 -0.34
N GLY A 15 1.48 -8.52 -1.54
CA GLY A 15 0.78 -7.27 -1.81
C GLY A 15 -0.53 -7.13 -1.03
N ALA A 16 -1.28 -8.21 -0.84
CA ALA A 16 -2.49 -8.21 0.00
C ALA A 16 -2.17 -7.93 1.47
N VAL A 17 -1.09 -8.53 2.01
CA VAL A 17 -0.62 -8.27 3.38
C VAL A 17 -0.21 -6.81 3.54
N VAL A 18 0.51 -6.25 2.58
CA VAL A 18 0.90 -4.82 2.59
C VAL A 18 -0.32 -3.91 2.54
N GLY A 19 -1.29 -4.20 1.68
CA GLY A 19 -2.55 -3.45 1.62
C GLY A 19 -3.34 -3.50 2.92
N ALA A 20 -3.42 -4.68 3.56
CA ALA A 20 -4.11 -4.84 4.85
C ALA A 20 -3.41 -4.05 5.97
N LEU A 21 -2.07 -4.09 6.03
CA LEU A 21 -1.29 -3.32 6.99
C LEU A 21 -1.40 -1.82 6.76
N ALA A 22 -1.47 -1.37 5.51
CA ALA A 22 -1.72 0.03 5.19
C ALA A 22 -3.11 0.50 5.63
N LEU A 23 -4.15 -0.32 5.47
CA LEU A 23 -5.48 -0.04 6.01
C LEU A 23 -5.47 0.05 7.54
N GLN A 24 -4.83 -0.91 8.21
CA GLN A 24 -4.69 -0.89 9.66
C GLN A 24 -3.97 0.38 10.14
N ALA A 25 -2.90 0.76 9.44
CA ALA A 25 -2.14 1.95 9.72
C ALA A 25 -2.98 3.23 9.52
N ALA A 26 -3.78 3.31 8.45
CA ALA A 26 -4.70 4.42 8.20
C ALA A 26 -5.75 4.57 9.32
N VAL A 27 -6.34 3.46 9.77
CA VAL A 27 -7.32 3.46 10.88
C VAL A 27 -6.66 3.91 12.18
N SER A 28 -5.46 3.39 12.49
CA SER A 28 -4.72 3.77 13.71
C SER A 28 -4.33 5.25 13.71
N LEU A 29 -3.82 5.77 12.59
CA LEU A 29 -3.51 7.19 12.42
C LEU A 29 -4.76 8.08 12.57
N SER A 30 -5.90 7.65 12.03
CA SER A 30 -7.16 8.38 12.19
C SER A 30 -7.61 8.44 13.64
N ALA A 31 -7.48 7.35 14.40
CA ALA A 31 -7.80 7.32 15.83
C ALA A 31 -6.86 8.22 16.64
N LEU A 32 -5.55 8.20 16.34
CA LEU A 32 -4.56 9.09 16.97
C LEU A 32 -4.89 10.56 16.71
N TYR A 33 -5.25 10.92 15.47
CA TYR A 33 -5.61 12.29 15.11
C TYR A 33 -6.88 12.77 15.85
N THR A 34 -7.88 11.90 15.98
CA THR A 34 -9.09 12.20 16.77
C THR A 34 -8.75 12.42 18.25
N GLY A 35 -7.92 11.56 18.85
CA GLY A 35 -7.46 11.74 20.23
C GLY A 35 -6.68 13.03 20.43
N LEU A 36 -5.86 13.42 19.45
CA LEU A 36 -5.10 14.67 19.49
C LEU A 36 -6.03 15.89 19.40
N LYS A 37 -7.09 15.84 18.59
CA LYS A 37 -8.13 16.89 18.57
C LYS A 37 -8.86 17.04 19.90
N ILE A 38 -9.23 15.92 20.52
CA ILE A 38 -9.93 15.93 21.81
C ILE A 38 -9.05 16.61 22.87
N LYS A 39 -7.78 16.21 22.97
CA LYS A 39 -6.84 16.85 23.92
C LYS A 39 -6.59 18.31 23.63
N ALA A 40 -6.48 18.69 22.36
CA ALA A 40 -6.31 20.08 21.98
C ALA A 40 -7.53 20.93 22.40
N ALA A 41 -8.74 20.40 22.20
CA ALA A 41 -9.97 21.02 22.66
C ALA A 41 -10.05 21.14 24.19
N GLU A 42 -9.64 20.12 24.94
CA GLU A 42 -9.55 20.15 26.42
C GLU A 42 -8.57 21.24 26.91
N GLN A 43 -7.51 21.52 26.15
CA GLN A 43 -6.50 22.52 26.48
C GLN A 43 -6.79 23.90 25.90
N GLN A 44 -7.94 24.10 25.24
CA GLN A 44 -8.28 25.33 24.51
C GLN A 44 -7.21 25.76 23.50
N GLN A 45 -6.51 24.77 22.91
CA GLN A 45 -5.48 24.97 21.90
C GLN A 45 -5.94 24.37 20.58
N ASP A 46 -5.56 25.01 19.48
CA ASP A 46 -5.78 24.45 18.15
C ASP A 46 -4.68 23.46 17.77
N VAL A 47 -5.07 22.41 17.06
CA VAL A 47 -4.11 21.50 16.47
C VAL A 47 -3.31 22.24 15.39
N PRO A 48 -1.97 22.20 15.41
CA PRO A 48 -1.15 22.86 14.39
C PRO A 48 -1.58 22.45 12.97
N PRO A 49 -1.79 23.41 12.05
CA PRO A 49 -2.35 23.12 10.73
C PRO A 49 -1.51 22.14 9.91
N LEU A 50 -0.18 22.17 10.10
CA LEU A 50 0.75 21.23 9.48
C LEU A 50 0.54 19.78 9.97
N ALA A 51 0.30 19.59 11.26
CA ALA A 51 0.01 18.26 11.81
C ALA A 51 -1.34 17.75 11.30
N ALA A 52 -2.36 18.61 11.27
CA ALA A 52 -3.67 18.27 10.73
C ALA A 52 -3.62 17.86 9.25
N LEU A 53 -2.86 18.59 8.43
CA LEU A 53 -2.61 18.27 7.02
C LEU A 53 -1.89 16.93 6.87
N TYR A 54 -0.85 16.68 7.67
CA TYR A 54 -0.13 15.42 7.66
C TYR A 54 -1.06 14.24 7.93
N PHE A 55 -1.78 14.24 9.07
CA PHE A 55 -2.67 13.12 9.42
C PHE A 55 -3.75 12.91 8.36
N ARG A 56 -4.39 13.97 7.88
CA ARG A 56 -5.46 13.88 6.88
C ARG A 56 -4.96 13.32 5.55
N ASN A 57 -3.81 13.79 5.06
CA ASN A 57 -3.27 13.36 3.78
C ASN A 57 -2.70 11.94 3.86
N THR A 58 -1.96 11.60 4.93
CA THR A 58 -1.38 10.25 5.10
C THR A 58 -2.47 9.19 5.21
N VAL A 59 -3.53 9.44 6.00
CA VAL A 59 -4.68 8.51 6.09
C VAL A 59 -5.35 8.33 4.73
N ARG A 60 -5.58 9.42 4.00
CA ARG A 60 -6.19 9.36 2.66
C ARG A 60 -5.33 8.57 1.68
N VAL A 61 -4.04 8.84 1.63
CA VAL A 61 -3.10 8.15 0.73
C VAL A 61 -3.11 6.65 1.04
N LEU A 62 -2.85 6.26 2.30
CA LEU A 62 -2.82 4.86 2.70
C LEU A 62 -4.14 4.14 2.38
N PHE A 63 -5.27 4.77 2.68
CA PHE A 63 -6.58 4.19 2.42
C PHE A 63 -6.86 4.03 0.92
N VAL A 64 -6.69 5.10 0.13
CA VAL A 64 -6.97 5.09 -1.31
C VAL A 64 -6.05 4.13 -2.04
N THR A 65 -4.76 4.10 -1.71
CA THR A 65 -3.81 3.19 -2.36
C THR A 65 -4.03 1.75 -1.98
N ALA A 66 -4.37 1.47 -0.72
CA ALA A 66 -4.66 0.10 -0.29
C ALA A 66 -5.95 -0.45 -0.90
N VAL A 67 -7.04 0.31 -0.85
CA VAL A 67 -8.32 -0.08 -1.45
C VAL A 67 -8.19 -0.16 -2.98
N GLY A 68 -7.54 0.82 -3.60
CA GLY A 68 -7.32 0.81 -5.04
C GLY A 68 -6.46 -0.37 -5.49
N TYR A 69 -5.40 -0.70 -4.75
CA TYR A 69 -4.59 -1.90 -5.01
C TYR A 69 -5.45 -3.17 -4.93
N MET A 70 -6.21 -3.35 -3.84
CA MET A 70 -7.07 -4.54 -3.67
C MET A 70 -8.11 -4.64 -4.79
N GLY A 71 -8.73 -3.53 -5.17
CA GLY A 71 -9.71 -3.48 -6.26
C GLY A 71 -9.10 -3.84 -7.63
N LEU A 72 -7.95 -3.26 -7.97
CA LEU A 72 -7.26 -3.55 -9.23
C LEU A 72 -6.69 -4.98 -9.26
N ALA A 73 -6.16 -5.48 -8.14
CA ALA A 73 -5.65 -6.84 -8.04
C ALA A 73 -6.79 -7.87 -8.19
N ALA A 74 -7.97 -7.60 -7.60
CA ALA A 74 -9.14 -8.44 -7.77
C ALA A 74 -9.65 -8.42 -9.23
N ALA A 75 -9.68 -7.23 -9.86
CA ALA A 75 -10.06 -7.10 -11.26
C ALA A 75 -9.09 -7.87 -12.19
N ASP A 76 -7.78 -7.78 -11.95
CA ASP A 76 -6.77 -8.51 -12.72
C ASP A 76 -6.95 -10.03 -12.58
N ALA A 77 -7.22 -10.52 -11.37
CA ALA A 77 -7.49 -11.94 -11.14
C ALA A 77 -8.72 -12.44 -11.92
N ILE A 78 -9.81 -11.67 -11.96
CA ILE A 78 -11.03 -12.01 -12.72
C ILE A 78 -10.75 -12.01 -14.23
N VAL A 79 -10.07 -10.99 -14.73
CA VAL A 79 -9.71 -10.88 -16.16
C VAL A 79 -8.78 -12.03 -16.58
N PHE A 80 -7.82 -12.40 -15.73
CA PHE A 80 -6.90 -13.51 -15.99
C PHE A 80 -7.61 -14.87 -16.07
N MET A 81 -8.71 -15.06 -15.33
CA MET A 81 -9.51 -16.28 -15.37
C MET A 81 -10.46 -16.37 -16.57
N THR A 82 -10.82 -15.23 -17.16
CA THR A 82 -11.91 -15.14 -18.15
C THR A 82 -11.43 -14.88 -19.58
N ALA A 83 -10.22 -14.35 -19.78
CA ALA A 83 -9.68 -14.04 -21.10
C ALA A 83 -8.18 -14.36 -21.21
N PRO A 84 -7.66 -14.69 -22.42
CA PRO A 84 -6.21 -14.74 -22.64
C PRO A 84 -5.57 -13.39 -22.31
N ALA A 85 -4.31 -13.39 -21.88
CA ALA A 85 -3.60 -12.19 -21.42
C ALA A 85 -3.65 -11.05 -22.46
N THR A 86 -4.57 -10.10 -22.26
CA THR A 86 -4.80 -8.97 -23.16
C THR A 86 -4.02 -7.74 -22.69
N VAL A 87 -4.08 -6.66 -23.47
CA VAL A 87 -3.59 -5.33 -23.06
C VAL A 87 -4.18 -4.91 -21.70
N TRP A 88 -5.41 -5.29 -21.40
CA TRP A 88 -6.10 -4.91 -20.15
C TRP A 88 -5.47 -5.53 -18.89
N SER A 89 -5.07 -6.81 -18.93
CA SER A 89 -4.38 -7.41 -17.77
C SER A 89 -3.01 -6.77 -17.52
N ARG A 90 -2.33 -6.28 -18.58
CA ARG A 90 -1.08 -5.52 -18.42
C ARG A 90 -1.31 -4.18 -17.75
N VAL A 91 -2.34 -3.44 -18.18
CA VAL A 91 -2.70 -2.14 -17.59
C VAL A 91 -3.12 -2.30 -16.12
N LEU A 92 -3.91 -3.32 -15.80
CA LEU A 92 -4.32 -3.63 -14.42
C LEU A 92 -3.13 -4.07 -13.56
N GLY A 93 -2.22 -4.89 -14.09
CA GLY A 93 -0.98 -5.28 -13.43
C GLY A 93 -0.05 -4.10 -13.13
N TYR A 94 0.14 -3.17 -14.08
CA TYR A 94 0.91 -1.94 -13.82
C TYR A 94 0.22 -1.01 -12.83
N GLY A 95 -1.09 -0.81 -12.98
CA GLY A 95 -1.86 0.06 -12.10
C GLY A 95 -1.84 -0.43 -10.66
N SER A 96 -2.07 -1.74 -10.45
CA SER A 96 -1.96 -2.35 -9.12
C SER A 96 -0.52 -2.27 -8.59
N GLY A 97 0.50 -2.54 -9.42
CA GLY A 97 1.91 -2.37 -9.04
C GLY A 97 2.24 -0.94 -8.58
N MET A 98 1.79 0.08 -9.29
CA MET A 98 1.99 1.48 -8.88
C MET A 98 1.29 1.81 -7.57
N LEU A 99 0.04 1.38 -7.39
CA LEU A 99 -0.66 1.61 -6.13
C LEU A 99 0.02 0.90 -4.96
N LEU A 100 0.53 -0.32 -5.17
CA LEU A 100 1.30 -1.04 -4.16
C LEU A 100 2.62 -0.34 -3.84
N LEU A 101 3.29 0.24 -4.85
CA LEU A 101 4.51 1.02 -4.67
C LEU A 101 4.25 2.26 -3.79
N VAL A 102 3.21 3.03 -4.11
CA VAL A 102 2.83 4.23 -3.33
C VAL A 102 2.42 3.82 -1.92
N CYS A 103 1.69 2.72 -1.78
CA CYS A 103 1.29 2.16 -0.50
C CYS A 103 2.51 1.76 0.37
N GLY A 104 3.46 1.02 -0.20
CA GLY A 104 4.69 0.64 0.47
C GLY A 104 5.54 1.85 0.88
N PHE A 105 5.66 2.84 0.00
CA PHE A 105 6.37 4.07 0.33
C PHE A 105 5.69 4.89 1.44
N ALA A 106 4.35 5.00 1.41
CA ALA A 106 3.59 5.67 2.44
C ALA A 106 3.78 5.00 3.83
N LEU A 107 3.85 3.67 3.88
CA LEU A 107 4.17 2.93 5.11
C LEU A 107 5.59 3.21 5.62
N LEU A 108 6.57 3.35 4.71
CA LEU A 108 7.95 3.71 5.08
C LEU A 108 8.02 5.13 5.66
N VAL A 109 7.36 6.09 5.02
CA VAL A 109 7.29 7.47 5.48
C VAL A 109 6.62 7.54 6.85
N GLN A 110 5.48 6.86 7.01
CA GLN A 110 4.79 6.77 8.29
C GLN A 110 5.68 6.15 9.36
N SER A 111 6.35 5.02 9.09
CA SER A 111 7.22 4.36 10.06
C SER A 111 8.41 5.24 10.48
N SER A 112 8.92 6.06 9.57
CA SER A 112 9.94 7.07 9.86
C SER A 112 9.40 8.17 10.80
N VAL A 113 8.23 8.73 10.49
CA VAL A 113 7.57 9.72 11.36
C VAL A 113 7.23 9.13 12.73
N ASP A 114 6.73 7.90 12.78
CA ASP A 114 6.44 7.18 14.03
C ASP A 114 7.71 6.91 14.85
N ARG A 115 8.88 6.74 14.21
CA ARG A 115 10.17 6.66 14.92
C ARG A 115 10.50 7.96 15.64
N HIS A 116 10.31 9.09 14.97
CA HIS A 116 10.61 10.41 15.52
C HIS A 116 9.60 10.83 16.60
N LEU A 117 8.31 10.56 16.40
CA LEU A 117 7.23 10.98 17.28
C LEU A 117 6.81 9.93 18.32
N LYS A 118 7.39 8.72 18.26
CA LYS A 118 7.09 7.58 19.16
C LYS A 118 5.58 7.25 19.26
N LEU A 119 4.84 7.42 18.16
CA LEU A 119 3.38 7.27 18.13
C LEU A 119 2.91 5.82 18.31
N LEU A 120 3.69 4.85 17.83
CA LEU A 120 3.34 3.43 17.87
C LEU A 120 4.33 2.58 18.70
N PRO A 121 3.83 1.48 19.31
CA PRO A 121 4.68 0.51 19.97
C PRO A 121 5.72 -0.09 19.00
N PRO A 122 6.91 -0.47 19.50
CA PRO A 122 8.05 -0.86 18.68
C PRO A 122 7.76 -2.06 17.77
N LYS A 123 6.91 -3.00 18.20
CA LYS A 123 6.51 -4.17 17.40
C LYS A 123 5.74 -3.78 16.13
N SER A 124 4.74 -2.92 16.24
CA SER A 124 3.95 -2.43 15.09
C SER A 124 4.79 -1.59 14.13
N ARG A 125 5.78 -0.87 14.65
CA ARG A 125 6.70 -0.05 13.85
C ARG A 125 7.58 -0.89 12.93
N ILE A 126 8.12 -1.99 13.45
CA ILE A 126 8.91 -2.94 12.66
C ILE A 126 8.01 -3.59 11.60
N ALA A 127 6.78 -3.96 11.97
CA ALA A 127 5.81 -4.52 11.02
C ALA A 127 5.52 -3.56 9.85
N HIS A 128 5.23 -2.28 10.12
CA HIS A 128 5.01 -1.28 9.05
C HIS A 128 6.26 -1.02 8.20
N LEU A 129 7.45 -1.02 8.80
CA LEU A 129 8.71 -0.83 8.07
C LEU A 129 8.98 -2.00 7.12
N VAL A 130 8.83 -3.23 7.63
CA VAL A 130 8.99 -4.45 6.83
C VAL A 130 7.93 -4.52 5.73
N ALA A 131 6.67 -4.22 6.05
CA ALA A 131 5.61 -4.17 5.06
C ALA A 131 5.85 -3.10 3.99
N GLY A 132 6.36 -1.93 4.37
CA GLY A 132 6.74 -0.89 3.41
C GLY A 132 7.83 -1.35 2.46
N LEU A 133 8.89 -1.98 2.97
CA LEU A 133 9.97 -2.56 2.15
C LEU A 133 9.46 -3.66 1.22
N VAL A 134 8.67 -4.59 1.77
CA VAL A 134 8.08 -5.68 0.99
C VAL A 134 7.18 -5.12 -0.11
N GLY A 135 6.33 -4.13 0.20
CA GLY A 135 5.46 -3.47 -0.78
C GLY A 135 6.24 -2.86 -1.93
N VAL A 136 7.32 -2.13 -1.65
CA VAL A 136 8.18 -1.54 -2.68
C VAL A 136 8.87 -2.60 -3.53
N LEU A 137 9.42 -3.65 -2.90
CA LEU A 137 10.10 -4.74 -3.60
C LEU A 137 9.13 -5.56 -4.47
N THR A 138 7.97 -5.92 -3.93
CA THR A 138 6.93 -6.67 -4.64
C THR A 138 6.36 -5.86 -5.80
N ALA A 139 6.11 -4.56 -5.61
CA ALA A 139 5.67 -3.67 -6.68
C ALA A 139 6.71 -3.56 -7.80
N THR A 140 7.97 -3.31 -7.45
CA THR A 140 9.06 -3.16 -8.42
C THR A 140 9.30 -4.47 -9.18
N GLY A 141 9.36 -5.59 -8.46
CA GLY A 141 9.52 -6.92 -9.06
C GLY A 141 8.32 -7.31 -9.95
N GLY A 142 7.10 -6.99 -9.52
CA GLY A 142 5.89 -7.20 -10.31
C GLY A 142 5.92 -6.39 -11.61
N MET A 143 6.22 -5.10 -11.54
CA MET A 143 6.34 -4.24 -12.73
C MET A 143 7.49 -4.67 -13.65
N MET A 144 8.64 -5.06 -13.10
CA MET A 144 9.76 -5.62 -13.87
C MET A 144 9.39 -6.92 -14.57
N LEU A 145 8.58 -7.77 -13.95
CA LEU A 145 8.09 -8.98 -14.61
C LEU A 145 7.09 -8.66 -15.71
N VAL A 146 6.24 -7.64 -15.53
CA VAL A 146 5.35 -7.19 -16.60
C VAL A 146 6.15 -6.58 -17.76
N THR A 147 7.23 -5.83 -17.52
CA THR A 147 8.12 -5.35 -18.60
C THR A 147 8.88 -6.50 -19.27
N TRP A 148 9.48 -7.42 -18.51
CA TRP A 148 10.31 -8.51 -19.02
C TRP A 148 9.49 -9.61 -19.73
N LYS A 149 8.41 -10.10 -19.10
CA LYS A 149 7.55 -11.15 -19.71
C LYS A 149 6.53 -10.58 -20.70
N GLY A 150 6.26 -9.27 -20.64
CA GLY A 150 5.45 -8.56 -21.63
C GLY A 150 6.25 -8.04 -22.84
N GLY A 151 7.45 -8.57 -23.04
CA GLY A 151 8.46 -8.15 -24.01
C GLY A 151 7.93 -7.52 -25.29
N ILE A 152 8.34 -6.27 -25.48
CA ILE A 152 8.26 -5.47 -26.70
C ILE A 152 9.26 -6.01 -27.77
N TRP A 153 10.00 -7.10 -27.54
CA TRP A 153 11.09 -7.53 -28.43
C TRP A 153 11.36 -9.04 -28.41
N TRP A 154 10.41 -9.88 -28.81
CA TRP A 154 10.77 -11.09 -29.55
C TRP A 154 9.75 -11.29 -30.69
N PRO A 155 10.19 -11.28 -31.95
CA PRO A 155 9.37 -11.62 -33.10
C PRO A 155 8.89 -13.09 -33.06
#